data_AF-A0A818S6K2-F1
#
_entry.id   AF-A0A818S6K2-F1
#
_cell.length_a   1.000
_cell.length_b   1.000
_cell.length_c   1.000
_cell.angle_alpha   90.00
_cell.angle_beta   90.00
_cell.angle_gamma   90.00
#
_symmetry.space_group_name_H-M   'P 1'
#
loop_
_entity.id
_entity.type
_entity.pdbx_description
1 polymer ?
#
loop_
_entity_poly.entity_id
_entity_poly.type
_entity_poly.pdbx_seq_one_letter_code
_entity_poly.pdbx_strand_id
1 'polypeptide(L)'
;MGKKASSSQVIDRLMVTLGDQKVVVRRSACSALEKMGGKAATRQVIGRLVVALSDLDEEVRRSACGALEKMSEEAGTSQVIDRLVVALGDLAEGIPSTDLNDA
;
A
#
# COMPACT_ATOMS: atom_id res chain seq x y z
N MET A 1 10.77 -22.02 -15.61
CA MET A 1 9.47 -21.33 -15.50
C MET A 1 9.00 -21.02 -14.06
N GLY A 2 9.85 -21.04 -13.01
CA GLY A 2 9.33 -21.14 -11.62
C GLY A 2 9.45 -19.94 -10.66
N LYS A 3 10.08 -18.80 -10.99
CA LYS A 3 10.32 -17.73 -9.99
C LYS A 3 9.29 -16.59 -10.02
N LYS A 4 8.75 -16.24 -11.20
CA LYS A 4 7.88 -15.07 -11.37
C LYS A 4 6.45 -15.31 -10.84
N ALA A 5 5.93 -16.52 -11.00
CA ALA A 5 4.60 -16.90 -10.51
C ALA A 5 4.54 -16.90 -8.98
N SER A 6 5.60 -17.36 -8.31
CA SER A 6 5.67 -17.41 -6.84
C SER A 6 5.73 -16.01 -6.21
N SER A 7 6.44 -15.06 -6.84
CA SER A 7 6.51 -13.69 -6.32
C SER A 7 5.17 -12.95 -6.43
N SER A 8 4.39 -13.16 -7.50
CA SER A 8 3.06 -12.55 -7.64
C SER A 8 2.10 -13.03 -6.56
N GLN A 9 2.02 -14.35 -6.32
CA GLN A 9 1.14 -14.91 -5.30
C GLN A 9 1.49 -14.43 -3.89
N VAL A 10 2.78 -14.25 -3.61
CA VAL A 10 3.23 -13.68 -2.32
C VAL A 10 2.77 -12.22 -2.20
N ILE A 11 2.94 -11.40 -3.24
CA ILE A 11 2.48 -10.01 -3.24
C ILE A 11 0.97 -9.92 -3.04
N ASP A 12 0.20 -10.74 -3.76
CA ASP A 12 -1.26 -10.77 -3.65
C ASP A 12 -1.70 -11.10 -2.22
N ARG A 13 -1.04 -12.07 -1.58
CA ARG A 13 -1.35 -12.44 -0.20
C ARG A 13 -0.95 -11.34 0.79
N LEU A 14 0.19 -10.69 0.57
CA LEU A 14 0.62 -9.54 1.38
C LEU A 14 -0.40 -8.39 1.29
N MET A 15 -0.92 -8.11 0.10
CA MET A 15 -1.96 -7.09 -0.10
C MET A 15 -3.25 -7.40 0.68
N VAL A 16 -3.66 -8.66 0.76
CA VAL A 16 -4.81 -9.06 1.59
C VAL A 16 -4.50 -8.84 3.08
N THR A 17 -3.31 -9.20 3.54
CA THR A 17 -2.92 -9.07 4.95
C THR A 17 -2.73 -7.63 5.42
N LEU A 18 -2.59 -6.66 4.51
CA LEU A 18 -2.62 -5.23 4.86
C LEU A 18 -3.98 -4.80 5.44
N GLY A 19 -5.06 -5.55 5.20
CA GLY A 19 -6.39 -5.30 5.78
C GLY A 19 -6.73 -6.20 6.98
N ASP A 20 -5.75 -6.92 7.53
CA ASP A 20 -6.01 -7.86 8.64
C ASP A 20 -6.45 -7.14 9.92
N GLN A 21 -7.32 -7.75 10.71
CA GLN A 21 -7.78 -7.18 11.98
C GLN A 21 -6.63 -7.03 12.99
N LYS A 22 -5.64 -7.92 12.95
CA LYS A 22 -4.49 -7.90 13.86
C LYS A 22 -3.45 -6.92 13.36
N VAL A 23 -3.17 -5.91 14.17
CA VAL A 23 -2.14 -4.89 13.90
C VAL A 23 -0.78 -5.50 13.58
N VAL A 24 -0.39 -6.57 14.29
CA VAL A 24 0.89 -7.24 14.10
C VAL A 24 1.01 -7.85 12.69
N VAL A 25 -0.11 -8.33 12.13
CA VAL A 25 -0.17 -8.89 10.78
C VAL A 25 -0.05 -7.78 9.75
N ARG A 26 -0.77 -6.66 9.92
CA ARG A 26 -0.66 -5.49 9.03
C ARG A 26 0.75 -4.91 9.01
N ARG A 27 1.37 -4.73 10.18
CA ARG A 27 2.78 -4.30 10.31
C ARG A 27 3.73 -5.24 9.59
N SER A 28 3.56 -6.55 9.79
CA SER A 28 4.40 -7.56 9.13
C SER A 28 4.25 -7.50 7.60
N ALA A 29 3.04 -7.26 7.11
CA ALA A 29 2.78 -7.11 5.68
C ALA A 29 3.49 -5.88 5.09
N CYS A 30 3.37 -4.71 5.74
CA CYS A 30 4.10 -3.51 5.32
C CYS A 30 5.61 -3.74 5.32
N SER A 31 6.17 -4.32 6.38
CA SER A 31 7.62 -4.58 6.48
C SER A 31 8.09 -5.60 5.42
N ALA A 32 7.27 -6.60 5.09
CA ALA A 32 7.60 -7.52 4.01
C ALA A 32 7.63 -6.80 2.65
N LEU A 33 6.65 -5.93 2.37
CA LEU A 33 6.61 -5.14 1.13
C LEU A 33 7.77 -4.15 1.03
N GLU A 34 8.16 -3.53 2.14
CA GLU A 34 9.36 -2.70 2.23
C GLU A 34 10.63 -3.48 1.83
N LYS A 35 10.82 -4.68 2.41
CA LYS A 35 11.97 -5.55 2.08
C LYS A 35 11.96 -6.05 0.64
N MET A 36 10.79 -6.11 0.00
CA MET A 36 10.69 -6.47 -1.41
C MET A 36 11.08 -5.32 -2.35
N GLY A 37 11.02 -4.07 -1.86
CA GLY A 37 11.45 -2.87 -2.58
C GLY A 37 10.74 -2.72 -3.94
N GLY A 38 11.49 -2.28 -4.95
CA GLY A 38 10.99 -1.98 -6.29
C GLY A 38 10.35 -3.17 -6.99
N LYS A 39 10.67 -4.41 -6.57
CA LYS A 39 10.04 -5.63 -7.14
C LYS A 39 8.55 -5.74 -6.83
N ALA A 40 8.10 -5.09 -5.76
CA ALA A 40 6.70 -5.07 -5.36
C ALA A 40 5.98 -3.76 -5.76
N ALA A 41 6.66 -2.82 -6.43
CA ALA A 41 6.15 -1.50 -6.81
C ALA A 41 5.11 -1.57 -7.96
N THR A 42 3.99 -2.23 -7.70
CA THR A 42 2.85 -2.30 -8.62
C THR A 42 1.78 -1.27 -8.22
N ARG A 43 0.91 -0.89 -9.17
CA ARG A 43 -0.21 0.03 -8.89
C ARG A 43 -1.05 -0.42 -7.69
N GLN A 44 -1.37 -1.72 -7.62
CA GLN A 44 -2.23 -2.27 -6.58
C GLN A 44 -1.56 -2.22 -5.21
N VAL A 45 -0.27 -2.57 -5.14
CA VAL A 45 0.51 -2.49 -3.89
C VAL A 45 0.62 -1.06 -3.40
N ILE A 46 0.97 -0.12 -4.28
CA ILE A 46 1.04 1.31 -3.93
C ILE A 46 -0.32 1.80 -3.42
N GLY A 47 -1.42 1.45 -4.09
CA GLY A 47 -2.76 1.82 -3.62
C GLY A 47 -3.10 1.26 -2.24
N ARG A 48 -2.73 0.01 -1.94
CA ARG A 48 -2.93 -0.57 -0.60
C ARG A 48 -2.04 0.06 0.47
N LEU A 49 -0.80 0.40 0.13
CA LEU A 49 0.10 1.12 1.05
C LEU A 49 -0.40 2.53 1.33
N VAL A 50 -0.98 3.23 0.33
CA VAL A 50 -1.64 4.53 0.54
C VAL A 50 -2.77 4.43 1.56
N VAL A 51 -3.63 3.40 1.47
CA VAL A 51 -4.66 3.16 2.48
C VAL A 51 -4.04 2.90 3.85
N ALA A 52 -2.93 2.16 3.92
CA ALA A 52 -2.21 1.89 5.17
C ALA A 52 -1.53 3.13 5.79
N LEU A 53 -1.34 4.23 5.04
CA LEU A 53 -0.90 5.51 5.60
C LEU A 53 -1.98 6.14 6.51
N SER A 54 -3.24 5.73 6.37
CA SER A 54 -4.35 6.13 7.23
C SER A 54 -4.68 5.10 8.31
N ASP A 55 -3.82 4.10 8.54
CA ASP A 55 -4.04 3.10 9.59
C ASP A 55 -4.04 3.76 10.99
N LEU A 56 -4.85 3.20 11.89
CA LEU A 56 -4.93 3.66 13.28
C LEU A 56 -3.61 3.45 14.03
N ASP A 57 -2.87 2.40 13.70
CA ASP A 57 -1.59 2.09 14.33
C ASP A 57 -0.43 2.88 13.69
N GLU A 58 0.35 3.56 14.53
CA GLU A 58 1.46 4.40 14.08
C GLU A 58 2.54 3.60 13.36
N GLU A 59 2.82 2.39 13.82
CA GLU A 59 3.89 1.58 13.25
C GLU A 59 3.49 1.02 11.89
N VAL A 60 2.19 0.72 11.67
CA VAL A 60 1.68 0.41 10.34
C VAL A 60 1.89 1.60 9.40
N ARG A 61 1.54 2.83 9.83
CA ARG A 61 1.76 4.04 9.02
C ARG A 61 3.24 4.24 8.69
N ARG A 62 4.13 4.07 9.67
CA ARG A 62 5.58 4.22 9.49
C ARG A 62 6.13 3.19 8.51
N SER A 63 5.76 1.91 8.66
CA SER A 63 6.17 0.86 7.73
C SER A 63 5.61 1.06 6.33
N ALA A 64 4.38 1.58 6.19
CA ALA A 64 3.81 1.90 4.87
C ALA A 64 4.60 3.03 4.18
N CYS A 65 4.99 4.07 4.92
CA CYS A 65 5.85 5.14 4.42
C CYS A 65 7.21 4.59 3.96
N GLY A 66 7.88 3.80 4.81
CA GLY A 66 9.17 3.19 4.47
C GLY A 66 9.09 2.28 3.24
N ALA A 67 7.99 1.52 3.09
CA ALA A 67 7.78 0.71 1.89
C ALA A 67 7.66 1.56 0.61
N LEU A 68 6.92 2.67 0.66
CA LEU A 68 6.76 3.58 -0.48
C LEU A 68 8.07 4.31 -0.84
N GLU A 69 8.84 4.71 0.18
CA GLU A 69 10.17 5.31 0.00
C GLU A 69 11.10 4.30 -0.70
N LYS A 70 11.19 3.07 -0.17
CA LYS A 70 12.03 2.02 -0.75
C LYS A 70 11.65 1.65 -2.18
N MET A 71 10.35 1.57 -2.45
CA MET A 71 9.84 1.37 -3.81
C MET A 71 10.22 2.52 -4.74
N SER A 72 10.21 3.76 -4.26
CA SER A 72 10.58 4.94 -5.04
C SER A 72 12.06 4.95 -5.41
N GLU A 73 12.94 4.59 -4.46
CA GLU A 73 14.38 4.46 -4.70
C GLU A 73 14.70 3.43 -5.79
N GLU A 74 14.00 2.29 -5.78
CA GLU A 74 14.35 1.15 -6.64
C GLU A 74 13.59 1.08 -7.97
N ALA A 75 12.31 1.48 -8.00
CA ALA A 75 11.48 1.45 -9.20
C ALA A 75 11.46 2.78 -9.98
N GLY A 76 11.93 3.86 -9.36
CA GLY A 76 11.95 5.21 -9.92
C GLY A 76 10.83 6.09 -9.37
N THR A 77 11.22 7.20 -8.75
CA THR A 77 10.34 8.13 -8.03
C THR A 77 9.16 8.63 -8.86
N SER A 78 9.36 8.95 -10.14
CA SER A 78 8.27 9.44 -11.01
C SER A 78 7.14 8.42 -11.14
N GLN A 79 7.48 7.13 -11.29
CA GLN A 79 6.47 6.08 -11.40
C GLN A 79 5.67 5.93 -10.11
N VAL A 80 6.32 6.04 -8.95
CA VAL A 80 5.62 5.94 -7.66
C VAL A 80 4.76 7.17 -7.42
N ILE A 81 5.23 8.39 -7.74
CA ILE A 81 4.44 9.62 -7.64
C ILE A 81 3.18 9.54 -8.51
N ASP A 82 3.29 9.16 -9.79
CA ASP A 82 2.13 9.05 -10.68
C ASP A 82 1.08 8.08 -10.10
N ARG A 83 1.54 6.99 -9.49
CA ARG A 83 0.67 5.99 -8.87
C ARG A 83 0.08 6.45 -7.55
N LEU A 84 0.81 7.23 -6.75
CA LEU A 84 0.32 7.86 -5.52
C LEU A 84 -0.76 8.88 -5.83
N VAL A 85 -0.58 9.73 -6.86
CA VAL A 85 -1.58 10.70 -7.29
C VAL A 85 -2.87 9.99 -7.69
N VAL A 86 -2.78 8.93 -8.50
CA VAL A 86 -3.95 8.13 -8.90
C VAL A 86 -4.60 7.46 -7.69
N ALA A 87 -3.82 6.85 -6.80
CA ALA A 87 -4.36 6.17 -5.62
C ALA A 87 -5.05 7.12 -4.63
N LEU A 88 -4.55 8.34 -4.47
CA LEU A 88 -5.18 9.37 -3.64
C LEU A 88 -6.45 9.93 -4.29
N GLY A 89 -6.46 10.10 -5.61
CA GLY A 89 -7.67 10.45 -6.36
C GLY A 89 -8.76 9.38 -6.22
N ASP A 90 -8.40 8.11 -6.41
CA ASP A 90 -9.31 6.96 -6.27
C ASP A 90 -9.87 6.86 -4.82
N LEU A 91 -9.11 7.27 -3.80
CA LEU A 91 -9.56 7.30 -2.40
C LEU A 91 -10.52 8.46 -2.11
N ALA A 92 -10.36 9.61 -2.77
CA ALA A 92 -11.23 10.78 -2.60
C ALA A 92 -12.63 10.55 -3.19
N GLU A 93 -12.71 9.87 -4.34
CA GLU A 93 -13.99 9.47 -4.97
C GLU A 93 -14.74 8.39 -4.17
N GLY A 94 -14.05 7.70 -3.25
CA GLY A 94 -14.60 6.67 -2.37
C GLY A 94 -15.23 7.20 -1.08
N ILE A 95 -15.18 8.50 -0.82
CA ILE A 95 -15.97 9.14 0.24
C ILE A 95 -17.37 9.36 -0.35
N PRO A 96 -18.42 8.61 0.07
CA PRO A 96 -19.76 9.07 -0.21
C PRO A 96 -19.86 10.44 0.42
N SER A 97 -20.17 11.47 -0.37
CA SER A 97 -20.55 12.79 0.10
C SER A 97 -21.61 12.62 1.19
N THR A 98 -21.18 12.51 2.45
CA THR A 98 -22.09 12.48 3.58
C THR A 98 -22.69 13.86 3.58
N ASP A 99 -23.98 13.90 3.26
CA ASP A 99 -24.87 15.03 3.38
C ASP A 99 -24.55 15.79 4.68
N LEU A 100 -23.81 16.88 4.54
CA LEU A 100 -23.58 17.86 5.60
C LEU A 100 -24.76 18.86 5.65
N ASN A 101 -25.94 18.47 5.19
CA ASN A 101 -27.05 19.40 5.03
C ASN A 101 -28.42 18.79 5.42
N ASP A 102 -28.52 18.21 6.62
CA ASP A 102 -29.80 18.08 7.33
C ASP A 102 -29.57 17.93 8.85
N ALA A 103 -29.47 19.07 9.55
CA ALA A 103 -29.75 19.22 10.98
C ALA A 103 -30.18 20.66 11.26
#